data_AF-A0A554VAZ0-F1
#
_entry.id   AF-A0A554VAZ0-F1
#
_cell.length_a   1.000
_cell.length_b   1.000
_cell.length_c   1.000
_cell.angle_alpha   90.00
_cell.angle_beta   90.00
_cell.angle_gamma   90.00
#
_symmetry.space_group_name_H-M   'P 1'
#
loop_
_entity.id
_entity.type
_entity.pdbx_description
1 polymer ?
#
loop_
_entity_poly.entity_id
_entity_poly.type
_entity_poly.pdbx_seq_one_letter_code
_entity_poly.pdbx_strand_id
1 'polypeptide(L)' 'MKNLMYVAVCILVLSLTACGSDDDGNGNCRTCSNGPVSIEVCDNGDGTFSVEGGAAQDIPDGSTFDEQFNAACAQIGAN' A
#
# COMPACT_ATOMS: atom_id res chain seq x y z
N MET A 1 0.46 -20.26 -32.48
CA MET A 1 0.57 -21.10 -31.28
C MET A 1 1.87 -20.71 -30.59
N LYS A 2 1.79 -20.23 -29.33
CA LYS A 2 2.74 -20.41 -28.22
C LYS A 2 4.24 -20.37 -28.66
N ASN A 3 5.08 -19.40 -28.28
CA ASN A 3 5.51 -19.05 -26.92
C ASN A 3 6.33 -17.75 -27.03
N LEU A 4 5.98 -16.69 -26.31
CA LEU A 4 6.94 -15.60 -26.08
C LEU A 4 7.21 -15.55 -24.59
N MET A 5 8.36 -16.14 -24.27
CA MET A 5 8.94 -16.29 -22.95
C MET A 5 9.38 -14.90 -22.49
N TYR A 6 8.55 -14.21 -21.73
CA TYR A 6 8.92 -12.95 -21.09
C TYR A 6 9.52 -13.24 -19.73
N VAL A 7 10.84 -13.40 -19.71
CA VAL A 7 11.66 -13.22 -18.50
C VAL A 7 11.66 -11.72 -18.21
N ALA A 8 10.64 -11.24 -17.51
CA ALA A 8 10.64 -9.90 -16.95
C ALA A 8 11.48 -9.95 -15.66
N VAL A 9 12.74 -9.55 -15.82
CA VAL A 9 13.70 -9.29 -14.75
C VAL A 9 13.00 -8.52 -13.63
N CYS A 10 12.99 -9.12 -12.43
CA CYS A 10 12.71 -8.45 -11.18
C CYS A 10 13.70 -7.31 -10.99
N ILE A 11 13.36 -6.12 -11.48
CA ILE A 11 14.01 -4.89 -11.04
C ILE A 11 13.43 -4.61 -9.66
N LEU A 12 14.19 -5.05 -8.68
CA LEU A 12 14.03 -4.80 -7.26
C LEU A 12 14.17 -3.29 -7.06
N VAL A 13 13.05 -2.56 -7.19
CA VAL A 13 12.99 -1.15 -6.81
C VAL A 13 12.96 -1.11 -5.29
N LEU A 14 14.14 -1.10 -4.68
CA LEU A 14 14.35 -0.60 -3.33
C LEU A 14 14.15 0.92 -3.36
N SER A 15 12.91 1.37 -3.42
CA SER A 15 12.52 2.72 -3.02
C SER A 15 12.10 2.68 -1.55
N LEU A 16 13.11 2.49 -0.70
CA LEU A 16 13.07 2.92 0.70
C LEU A 16 13.20 4.44 0.71
N THR A 17 12.15 5.13 0.29
CA THR A 17 11.90 6.54 0.62
C THR A 17 10.67 6.50 1.51
N ALA A 18 10.88 6.25 2.81
CA ALA A 18 10.80 7.36 3.76
C ALA A 18 9.54 8.18 3.48
N CYS A 19 8.45 7.81 4.16
CA CYS A 19 7.38 8.74 4.47
C CYS A 19 7.98 9.81 5.40
N GLY A 20 8.73 10.72 4.81
CA GLY A 20 9.19 11.96 5.38
C GLY A 20 8.42 13.03 4.65
N SER A 21 7.62 13.78 5.40
CA SER A 21 6.88 14.97 4.96
C SER A 21 7.72 15.83 4.01
N ASP A 22 7.03 16.52 3.09
CA ASP A 22 7.55 17.39 2.01
C ASP A 22 7.85 16.65 0.68
N ASP A 23 6.81 16.32 -0.10
CA ASP A 23 6.82 16.55 -1.56
C ASP A 23 5.40 16.40 -2.14
N ASP A 24 4.96 17.41 -2.89
CA ASP A 24 3.74 17.46 -3.69
C ASP A 24 3.60 16.26 -4.64
N GLY A 25 3.04 15.16 -4.15
CA GLY A 25 2.91 13.91 -4.92
C GLY A 25 1.77 13.01 -4.45
N ASN A 26 0.61 13.57 -4.14
CA ASN A 26 -0.74 12.96 -4.01
C ASN A 26 -0.88 11.41 -3.90
N GLY A 27 -0.08 10.74 -3.07
CA GLY A 27 -0.38 9.39 -2.60
C GLY A 27 -1.50 9.51 -1.58
N ASN A 28 -2.63 8.82 -1.76
CA ASN A 28 -3.77 8.91 -0.83
C ASN A 28 -3.45 8.08 0.44
N CYS A 29 -2.50 8.54 1.24
CA CYS A 29 -2.17 7.95 2.53
C CYS A 29 -3.19 8.35 3.58
N ARG A 30 -3.65 7.36 4.35
CA ARG A 30 -4.60 7.52 5.44
C ARG A 30 -4.06 6.81 6.67
N THR A 31 -4.19 7.46 7.81
CA THR A 31 -3.76 6.92 9.09
C THR A 31 -4.98 6.50 9.91
N CYS A 32 -4.88 5.38 10.61
CA CYS A 32 -5.80 5.05 11.68
C CYS A 32 -5.05 4.73 12.97
N SER A 33 -5.68 5.10 14.08
CA SER A 33 -5.07 5.05 15.39
C SER A 33 -6.04 4.46 16.40
N ASN A 34 -5.53 3.57 17.25
CA ASN A 34 -6.22 3.05 18.42
C ASN A 34 -5.31 3.20 19.65
N GLY A 35 -5.56 4.26 20.43
CA GLY A 35 -4.74 4.60 21.59
C GLY A 35 -3.28 4.91 21.18
N PRO A 36 -2.27 4.19 21.71
CA PRO A 36 -0.86 4.41 21.38
C PRO A 36 -0.43 3.74 20.07
N VAL A 37 -1.29 2.93 19.44
CA VAL A 37 -0.98 2.24 18.19
C VAL A 37 -1.57 3.03 17.03
N SER A 38 -0.76 3.35 16.03
CA SER A 38 -1.18 3.95 14.78
C SER A 38 -0.55 3.22 13.60
N ILE A 39 -1.30 3.11 12.51
CA ILE A 39 -0.79 2.61 11.23
C ILE A 39 -1.18 3.58 10.13
N GLU A 40 -0.28 3.80 9.18
CA GLU A 40 -0.57 4.49 7.93
C GLU A 40 -0.76 3.48 6.82
N VAL A 41 -1.75 3.71 5.96
CA VAL A 41 -2.01 2.91 4.77
C VAL A 41 -2.07 3.85 3.58
N CYS A 42 -1.30 3.57 2.55
CA CYS A 42 -1.17 4.39 1.35
C CYS A 42 -1.73 3.69 0.13
N ASP A 43 -2.57 4.38 -0.63
CA ASP A 43 -2.92 3.99 -1.99
C ASP A 43 -1.81 4.44 -2.95
N ASN A 44 -1.24 3.50 -3.71
CA ASN A 44 -0.17 3.79 -4.65
C ASN A 44 -0.69 4.24 -6.03
N GLY A 45 -2.01 4.30 -6.25
CA GLY A 45 -2.63 4.70 -7.52
C GLY A 45 -2.54 3.70 -8.67
N ASP A 46 -1.85 2.56 -8.48
CA ASP A 46 -1.66 1.51 -9.49
C ASP A 46 -2.50 0.24 -9.20
N GLY A 47 -3.50 0.35 -8.32
CA GLY A 47 -4.26 -0.82 -7.82
C GLY A 47 -3.54 -1.59 -6.71
N THR A 48 -2.53 -0.98 -6.09
CA THR A 48 -1.81 -1.54 -4.94
C THR A 48 -1.89 -0.59 -3.74
N PHE A 49 -1.79 -1.15 -2.53
CA PHE A 49 -1.73 -0.40 -1.28
C PHE A 49 -0.50 -0.80 -0.45
N SER A 50 -0.01 0.10 0.40
CA SER A 50 1.13 -0.17 1.29
C SER A 50 0.74 0.19 2.72
N VAL A 51 1.23 -0.55 3.71
CA VAL A 51 1.10 -0.19 5.13
C VAL A 51 2.45 0.35 5.62
N GLU A 52 2.47 1.27 6.57
CA GLU A 52 3.67 1.85 7.15
C GLU A 52 4.72 0.78 7.50
N GLY A 53 5.92 0.92 6.93
CA GLY A 53 7.02 -0.04 7.12
C GLY A 53 6.84 -1.40 6.41
N GLY A 54 5.75 -1.59 5.68
CA GLY A 54 5.43 -2.78 4.88
C GLY A 54 5.76 -2.62 3.39
N ALA A 55 5.70 -3.73 2.67
CA ALA A 55 5.79 -3.74 1.22
C ALA A 55 4.42 -3.53 0.57
N ALA A 56 4.39 -2.95 -0.63
CA ALA A 56 3.18 -2.81 -1.43
C ALA A 56 2.50 -4.17 -1.66
N GLN A 57 1.18 -4.19 -1.52
CA GLN A 57 0.29 -5.32 -1.68
C GLN A 57 -0.75 -5.00 -2.76
N ASP A 58 -1.19 -6.01 -3.50
CA ASP A 58 -2.25 -5.85 -4.50
C ASP A 58 -3.61 -5.63 -3.82
N ILE A 59 -4.42 -4.73 -4.39
CA ILE A 59 -5.82 -4.61 -4.01
C ILE A 59 -6.57 -5.74 -4.73
N PRO A 60 -7.19 -6.68 -4.02
CA PRO A 60 -7.87 -7.80 -4.65
C PRO A 60 -8.99 -7.34 -5.58
N ASP A 61 -9.14 -8.06 -6.70
CA ASP A 61 -10.18 -7.80 -7.69
C ASP A 61 -11.58 -7.72 -7.05
N GLY A 62 -12.26 -6.59 -7.26
CA GLY A 62 -13.59 -6.33 -6.70
C GLY A 62 -13.58 -5.69 -5.31
N SER A 63 -12.42 -5.39 -4.75
CA SER A 63 -12.26 -4.56 -3.56
C SER A 63 -11.71 -3.18 -3.88
N THR A 64 -11.87 -2.27 -2.94
CA THR A 64 -11.37 -0.88 -3.00
C THR A 64 -10.28 -0.63 -1.98
N PHE A 65 -9.50 0.43 -2.19
CA PHE A 65 -8.55 0.92 -1.18
C PHE A 65 -9.22 1.20 0.16
N ASP A 66 -10.43 1.79 0.18
CA ASP A 66 -11.17 2.04 1.41
C ASP A 66 -11.48 0.75 2.19
N GLU A 67 -11.83 -0.34 1.50
CA GLU A 67 -12.03 -1.64 2.15
C GLU A 67 -10.73 -2.18 2.76
N GLN A 68 -9.60 -2.03 2.06
CA GLN A 68 -8.29 -2.46 2.57
C GLN A 68 -7.83 -1.60 3.74
N PHE A 69 -8.02 -0.29 3.66
CA PHE A 69 -7.77 0.65 4.75
C PHE A 69 -8.57 0.25 5.99
N ASN A 70 -9.87 0.04 5.84
CA ASN A 70 -10.73 -0.33 6.96
C ASN A 70 -10.35 -1.71 7.55
N ALA A 71 -9.99 -2.67 6.70
CA ALA A 71 -9.52 -3.98 7.14
C ALA A 71 -8.20 -3.89 7.91
N ALA A 72 -7.25 -3.05 7.47
CA ALA A 72 -5.99 -2.79 8.18
C ALA A 72 -6.25 -2.13 9.54
N CYS A 73 -7.14 -1.14 9.59
CA CYS A 73 -7.52 -0.45 10.83
C CYS A 73 -8.21 -1.38 11.84
N ALA A 74 -9.04 -2.29 11.35
CA ALA A 74 -9.66 -3.32 12.19
C ALA A 74 -8.61 -4.23 12.86
N GLN A 75 -7.43 -4.45 12.25
CA GLN A 75 -6.37 -5.26 12.88
C GLN A 75 -5.79 -4.62 14.14
N ILE A 76 -5.74 -3.29 14.19
CA ILE A 76 -5.34 -2.55 15.39
C ILE A 76 -6.53 -2.23 16.30
N GLY A 77 -7.74 -2.68 15.95
CA GLY A 77 -8.97 -2.40 16.70
C GLY A 77 -9.47 -0.96 16.55
N ALA A 78 -8.96 -0.20 15.59
CA ALA A 78 -9.55 1.09 15.20
C ALA A 78 -10.83 0.79 14.39
N ASN A 79 -12.00 1.12 14.95
CA ASN A 79 -13.31 1.07 14.29
C ASN A 79 -13.92 2.46 14.24
#